data_AF-A0A3B3DV84-F1
#
_entry.id   AF-A0A3B3DV84-F1
#
_cell.length_a   1.000
_cell.length_b   1.000
_cell.length_c   1.000
_cell.angle_alpha   90.00
_cell.angle_beta   90.00
_cell.angle_gamma   90.00
#
_symmetry.space_group_name_H-M   'P 1'
#
loop_
_entity.id
_entity.type
_entity.pdbx_description
1 polymer ?
#
loop_
_entity_poly.entity_id
_entity_poly.type
_entity_poly.pdbx_seq_one_letter_code
_entity_poly.pdbx_strand_id
1 'polypeptide(L)'
;MDTAGVKVLETAEDIQERRQQVLDRYRRFKELSIMRRQKLEDSHRFQSFRRDADELEKWILEKLQIASDENYKDPSNLQGKLQKHQAFEAEVQANSRDIVNLKETGNLMITEQHFASETIRSRLDELQRLWDLLLQKTKEKGLRLLQAQKLVQYLRECEDRRTRLNDSYQ
;
A
#
# COMPACT_ATOMS: atom_id res chain seq x y z
N MET A 1 -35.08 -22.39 71.23
CA MET A 1 -33.83 -22.89 70.63
C MET A 1 -34.22 -23.68 69.42
N ASP A 2 -34.09 -23.10 68.23
CA ASP A 2 -34.28 -23.87 67.01
C ASP A 2 -33.14 -23.51 66.07
N THR A 3 -31.99 -24.13 66.34
CA THR A 3 -30.90 -24.22 65.38
C THR A 3 -31.29 -25.30 64.38
N ALA A 4 -32.29 -25.00 63.55
CA ALA A 4 -32.56 -25.76 62.34
C ALA A 4 -31.38 -25.49 61.40
N GLY A 5 -30.31 -26.23 61.65
CA GLY A 5 -29.12 -26.23 60.83
C GLY A 5 -29.55 -26.57 59.42
N VAL A 6 -29.41 -25.60 58.52
CA VAL A 6 -29.42 -25.83 57.09
C VAL A 6 -28.19 -26.68 56.78
N LYS A 7 -28.28 -27.98 57.07
CA LYS A 7 -27.41 -28.98 56.47
C LYS A 7 -27.93 -29.14 55.06
N VAL A 8 -27.44 -28.29 54.16
CA VAL A 8 -27.41 -28.66 52.74
C VAL A 8 -26.49 -29.88 52.67
N LEU A 9 -27.05 -31.07 52.88
CA LEU A 9 -26.41 -32.32 52.50
C LEU A 9 -26.52 -32.37 50.98
N GLU A 10 -25.68 -31.57 50.31
CA GLU A 10 -25.40 -31.77 48.90
C GLU A 10 -24.91 -33.21 48.78
N THR A 11 -25.71 -34.04 48.11
CA THR A 11 -25.31 -35.40 47.80
C THR A 11 -24.07 -35.36 46.92
N ALA A 12 -23.29 -36.44 46.88
CA ALA A 12 -22.13 -36.51 45.98
C ALA A 12 -22.53 -36.22 44.51
N GLU A 13 -23.78 -36.57 44.14
CA GLU A 13 -24.38 -36.24 42.85
C GLU A 13 -24.60 -34.74 42.66
N ASP A 14 -25.16 -34.02 43.65
CA ASP A 14 -25.35 -32.57 43.59
C ASP A 14 -24.02 -31.80 43.44
N ILE A 15 -22.98 -32.23 44.18
CA ILE A 15 -21.63 -31.67 44.08
C ILE A 15 -21.05 -31.93 42.69
N GLN A 16 -21.25 -33.14 42.18
CA GLN A 16 -20.75 -33.54 40.86
C GLN A 16 -21.45 -32.77 39.73
N GLU A 17 -22.76 -32.57 39.82
CA GLU A 17 -23.54 -31.80 38.86
C GLU A 17 -23.09 -30.33 38.87
N ARG A 18 -22.96 -29.71 40.05
CA ARG A 18 -22.46 -28.32 40.15
C ARG A 18 -21.05 -28.17 39.61
N ARG A 19 -20.16 -29.12 39.92
CA ARG A 19 -18.81 -29.15 39.35
C ARG A 19 -18.87 -29.18 37.83
N GLN A 20 -19.73 -30.02 37.25
CA GLN A 20 -19.89 -30.13 35.80
C GLN A 20 -20.41 -28.82 35.20
N GLN A 21 -21.43 -28.19 35.81
CA GLN A 21 -21.95 -26.90 35.37
C GLN A 21 -20.87 -25.80 35.42
N VAL A 22 -20.03 -25.76 36.46
CA VAL A 22 -18.93 -24.80 36.55
C VAL A 22 -17.88 -25.04 35.46
N LEU A 23 -17.50 -26.30 35.23
CA LEU A 23 -16.55 -26.65 34.17
C LEU A 23 -17.07 -26.27 32.78
N ASP A 24 -18.36 -26.50 32.51
CA ASP A 24 -18.96 -26.16 31.21
C ASP A 24 -19.10 -24.65 31.03
N ARG A 25 -19.47 -23.91 32.08
CA ARG A 25 -19.44 -22.44 32.06
C ARG A 25 -18.04 -21.91 31.82
N TYR A 26 -17.02 -22.49 32.45
CA TYR A 26 -15.63 -22.09 32.26
C TYR A 26 -15.16 -22.36 30.83
N ARG A 27 -15.45 -23.54 30.25
CA ARG A 27 -15.14 -23.87 28.86
C ARG A 27 -15.77 -22.88 27.90
N ARG A 28 -17.08 -22.63 28.04
CA ARG A 28 -17.81 -21.66 27.21
C ARG A 28 -17.24 -20.25 27.35
N PHE A 29 -16.92 -19.81 28.56
CA PHE A 29 -16.30 -18.50 28.78
C PHE A 29 -14.94 -18.41 28.08
N LYS A 30 -14.11 -19.46 28.16
CA LYS A 30 -12.81 -19.53 27.51
C LYS A 30 -12.94 -19.44 25.98
N GLU A 31 -13.86 -20.20 25.39
CA GLU A 31 -14.16 -20.16 23.95
C GLU A 31 -14.62 -18.78 23.50
N LEU A 32 -15.59 -18.18 24.21
CA LEU A 32 -16.06 -16.82 23.92
C LEU A 32 -14.94 -15.78 24.02
N SER A 33 -14.05 -15.93 25.00
CA SER A 33 -12.91 -15.03 25.20
C SER A 33 -11.90 -15.15 24.06
N ILE A 34 -11.60 -16.37 23.59
CA ILE A 34 -10.72 -16.62 22.45
C ILE A 34 -11.32 -16.01 21.18
N MET A 35 -12.61 -16.26 20.91
CA MET A 35 -13.29 -15.67 19.75
C MET A 35 -13.30 -14.14 19.79
N ARG A 36 -13.52 -13.54 20.97
CA ARG A 36 -13.48 -12.08 21.11
C ARG A 36 -12.08 -11.54 20.83
N ARG A 37 -11.04 -12.21 21.32
CA ARG A 37 -9.65 -11.81 21.05
C ARG A 37 -9.34 -11.87 19.56
N GLN A 38 -9.68 -12.98 18.88
CA GLN A 38 -9.48 -13.13 17.44
C GLN A 38 -10.16 -12.00 16.64
N LYS A 39 -11.43 -11.70 16.95
CA LYS A 39 -12.15 -10.59 16.29
C LYS A 39 -11.49 -9.22 16.49
N LEU A 40 -10.90 -8.98 17.68
CA LEU A 40 -10.18 -7.74 17.97
C LEU A 40 -8.86 -7.67 17.20
N GLU A 41 -8.12 -8.79 17.14
CA GLU A 41 -6.87 -8.90 16.38
C GLU A 41 -7.13 -8.68 14.88
N ASP A 42 -8.15 -9.32 14.31
CA ASP A 42 -8.59 -9.13 12.93
C ASP A 42 -8.99 -7.68 12.65
N SER A 43 -9.81 -7.09 13.53
CA SER A 43 -10.21 -5.69 13.41
C SER A 43 -9.01 -4.75 13.44
N HIS A 44 -8.04 -4.99 14.33
CA HIS A 44 -6.83 -4.20 14.42
C HIS A 44 -5.99 -4.32 13.13
N ARG A 45 -5.75 -5.55 12.65
CA ARG A 45 -5.02 -5.81 11.40
C ARG A 45 -5.66 -5.10 10.22
N PHE A 46 -6.99 -5.13 10.13
CA PHE A 46 -7.71 -4.43 9.07
C PHE A 46 -7.54 -2.91 9.12
N GLN A 47 -7.56 -2.30 10.31
CA GLN A 47 -7.32 -0.86 10.43
C GLN A 47 -5.88 -0.49 10.08
N SER A 48 -4.89 -1.31 10.48
CA SER A 48 -3.49 -1.11 10.07
C SER A 48 -3.34 -1.19 8.55
N PHE A 49 -3.89 -2.24 7.92
CA PHE A 49 -3.90 -2.38 6.46
C PHE A 49 -4.52 -1.16 5.76
N ARG A 50 -5.68 -0.69 6.25
CA ARG A 50 -6.35 0.47 5.66
C ARG A 50 -5.50 1.74 5.73
N ARG A 51 -4.91 2.01 6.89
CA ARG A 51 -4.02 3.17 7.05
C ARG A 51 -2.85 3.09 6.07
N ASP A 52 -2.17 1.94 6.02
CA ASP A 52 -0.99 1.76 5.17
C ASP A 52 -1.36 1.87 3.67
N ALA A 53 -2.55 1.38 3.30
CA ALA A 53 -3.11 1.53 1.96
C ALA A 53 -3.42 3.00 1.59
N ASP A 54 -4.00 3.77 2.51
CA ASP A 54 -4.34 5.18 2.29
C ASP A 54 -3.08 6.06 2.22
N GLU A 55 -2.07 5.76 3.04
CA GLU A 55 -0.76 6.42 2.99
C GLU A 55 -0.05 6.15 1.65
N LEU A 56 -0.05 4.90 1.20
CA LEU A 56 0.52 4.53 -0.10
C LEU A 56 -0.24 5.19 -1.26
N GLU A 57 -1.57 5.18 -1.24
CA GLU A 57 -2.38 5.85 -2.27
C GLU A 57 -2.03 7.34 -2.36
N LYS A 58 -2.00 8.03 -1.23
CA LYS A 58 -1.66 9.46 -1.19
C LYS A 58 -0.30 9.72 -1.81
N TRP A 59 0.70 8.92 -1.43
CA TRP A 59 2.04 9.03 -1.99
C TRP A 59 2.03 8.80 -3.52
N ILE A 60 1.34 7.76 -4.01
CA ILE A 60 1.25 7.48 -5.45
C ILE A 60 0.60 8.65 -6.19
N LEU A 61 -0.48 9.20 -5.67
CA LEU A 61 -1.19 10.34 -6.27
C LEU A 61 -0.31 11.59 -6.34
N GLU A 62 0.47 11.88 -5.27
CA GLU A 62 1.44 12.98 -5.26
C GLU A 62 2.52 12.78 -6.35
N LYS A 63 3.07 11.58 -6.48
CA LYS A 63 4.07 11.27 -7.52
C LYS A 63 3.48 11.30 -8.92
N LEU A 64 2.22 10.90 -9.09
CA LEU A 64 1.52 10.97 -10.37
C LEU A 64 1.40 12.40 -10.89
N GLN A 65 1.20 13.39 -10.03
CA GLN A 65 1.21 14.81 -10.43
C GLN A 65 2.55 15.21 -11.04
N ILE A 66 3.65 14.81 -10.39
CA ILE A 66 5.01 15.09 -10.86
C ILE A 66 5.30 14.36 -12.18
N ALA A 67 4.89 13.10 -12.29
CA ALA A 67 5.08 12.28 -13.49
C ALA A 67 4.25 12.79 -14.70
N SER A 68 3.11 13.44 -14.44
CA SER A 68 2.20 13.93 -15.47
C SER A 68 2.52 15.35 -15.96
N ASP A 69 3.34 16.11 -15.24
CA ASP A 69 3.78 17.44 -15.67
C ASP A 69 4.57 17.37 -17.01
N GLU A 70 4.26 18.28 -17.92
CA GLU A 70 4.79 18.36 -19.29
C GLU A 70 5.95 19.37 -19.44
N ASN A 71 6.72 19.61 -18.39
CA ASN A 71 7.88 20.52 -18.42
C ASN A 71 8.94 20.23 -19.50
N TYR A 72 8.90 19.06 -20.15
CA TYR A 72 9.72 18.70 -21.30
C TYR A 72 9.43 19.52 -22.56
N LYS A 73 8.27 20.20 -22.62
CA LYS A 73 7.91 21.09 -23.74
C LYS A 73 8.74 22.37 -23.78
N ASP A 74 9.26 22.81 -22.65
CA ASP A 74 10.18 23.93 -22.56
C ASP A 74 11.64 23.42 -22.71
N PRO A 75 12.38 23.83 -23.75
CA PRO A 75 13.74 23.36 -23.99
C PRO A 75 14.78 23.94 -23.01
N SER A 76 14.40 24.89 -22.15
CA SER A 76 15.31 25.44 -21.17
C SER A 76 15.77 24.36 -20.17
N ASN A 77 17.07 24.36 -19.87
CA ASN A 77 17.70 23.49 -18.87
C ASN A 77 17.32 21.98 -18.97
N LEU A 78 17.22 21.44 -20.20
CA LEU A 78 16.84 20.03 -20.42
C LEU A 78 17.74 19.02 -19.70
N GLN A 79 19.04 19.28 -19.63
CA GLN A 79 19.99 18.41 -18.91
C GLN A 79 19.63 18.32 -17.42
N GLY A 80 19.30 19.45 -16.78
CA GLY A 80 18.87 19.48 -15.38
C GLY A 80 17.52 18.77 -15.19
N LYS A 81 16.58 18.91 -16.14
CA LYS A 81 15.29 18.19 -16.11
C LYS A 81 15.49 16.67 -16.19
N LEU A 82 16.40 16.20 -17.05
CA LEU A 82 16.76 14.79 -17.16
C LEU A 82 17.38 14.24 -15.85
N GLN A 83 18.33 14.96 -15.25
CA GLN A 83 18.94 14.54 -13.98
C GLN A 83 17.90 14.46 -12.85
N LYS A 84 17.00 15.46 -12.76
CA LYS A 84 15.88 15.42 -11.80
C LYS A 84 14.96 14.24 -12.05
N HIS A 85 14.68 13.90 -13.31
CA HIS A 85 13.85 12.75 -13.65
C HIS A 85 14.51 11.42 -13.27
N GLN A 86 15.82 11.26 -13.48
CA GLN A 86 16.55 10.07 -13.04
C GLN A 86 16.50 9.89 -11.52
N ALA A 87 16.62 10.98 -10.76
CA ALA A 87 16.45 10.94 -9.30
C ALA A 87 15.02 10.55 -8.90
N PHE A 88 14.02 11.05 -9.62
CA PHE A 88 12.62 10.69 -9.43
C PHE A 88 12.36 9.20 -9.74
N GLU A 89 12.92 8.65 -10.83
CA GLU A 89 12.83 7.23 -11.15
C GLU A 89 13.44 6.35 -10.05
N ALA A 90 14.59 6.75 -9.51
CA ALA A 90 15.23 6.05 -8.40
C ALA A 90 14.37 6.11 -7.13
N GLU A 91 13.74 7.25 -6.83
CA GLU A 91 12.81 7.40 -5.71
C GLU A 91 11.60 6.48 -5.87
N VAL A 92 10.99 6.45 -7.06
CA VAL A 92 9.85 5.57 -7.35
C VAL A 92 10.25 4.10 -7.17
N GLN A 93 11.41 3.69 -7.70
CA GLN A 93 11.89 2.32 -7.53
C GLN A 93 12.17 1.95 -6.07
N ALA A 94 12.72 2.86 -5.27
CA ALA A 94 12.98 2.61 -3.85
C ALA A 94 11.70 2.33 -3.04
N ASN A 95 10.57 2.91 -3.45
CA ASN A 95 9.27 2.72 -2.79
C ASN A 95 8.49 1.51 -3.32
N SER A 96 9.00 0.79 -4.33
CA SER A 96 8.34 -0.43 -4.86
C SER A 96 8.15 -1.52 -3.79
N ARG A 97 9.00 -1.55 -2.77
CA ARG A 97 8.88 -2.49 -1.65
C ARG A 97 7.60 -2.28 -0.84
N ASP A 98 7.10 -1.05 -0.74
CA ASP A 98 5.98 -0.74 0.15
C ASP A 98 4.67 -1.28 -0.42
N ILE A 99 4.47 -1.19 -1.73
CA ILE A 99 3.34 -1.85 -2.41
C ILE A 99 3.44 -3.38 -2.35
N VAL A 100 4.64 -3.95 -2.45
CA VAL A 100 4.85 -5.40 -2.32
C VAL A 100 4.48 -5.87 -0.91
N ASN A 101 5.00 -5.22 0.12
CA ASN A 101 4.71 -5.55 1.52
C ASN A 101 3.21 -5.44 1.85
N LEU A 102 2.56 -4.39 1.34
CA LEU A 102 1.12 -4.20 1.55
C LEU A 102 0.30 -5.30 0.87
N LYS A 103 0.70 -5.71 -0.34
CA LYS A 103 0.08 -6.84 -1.05
C LYS A 103 0.27 -8.16 -0.32
N GLU A 104 1.47 -8.44 0.16
CA GLU A 104 1.74 -9.65 0.94
C GLU A 104 0.86 -9.70 2.20
N THR A 105 0.79 -8.58 2.93
CA THR A 105 -0.05 -8.44 4.11
C THR A 105 -1.53 -8.67 3.78
N GLY A 106 -2.06 -8.00 2.74
CA GLY A 106 -3.46 -8.14 2.36
C GLY A 106 -3.81 -9.53 1.81
N ASN A 107 -2.91 -10.15 1.03
CA ASN A 107 -3.11 -11.51 0.52
C ASN A 107 -3.08 -12.56 1.65
N LEU A 108 -2.23 -12.37 2.66
CA LEU A 108 -2.23 -13.22 3.85
C LEU A 108 -3.57 -13.13 4.58
N MET A 109 -4.09 -11.92 4.80
CA MET A 109 -5.41 -11.72 5.42
C MET A 109 -6.53 -12.40 4.61
N ILE A 110 -6.49 -12.31 3.29
CA ILE A 110 -7.46 -12.98 2.41
C ILE A 110 -7.36 -14.51 2.53
N THR A 111 -6.15 -15.04 2.57
CA THR A 111 -5.89 -16.49 2.69
C THR A 111 -6.40 -17.04 4.03
N GLU A 112 -6.29 -16.24 5.09
CA GLU A 112 -6.82 -16.55 6.43
C GLU A 112 -8.35 -16.36 6.54
N GLN A 113 -9.05 -16.12 5.42
CA GLN A 113 -10.50 -15.90 5.36
C GLN A 113 -10.98 -14.74 6.24
N HIS A 114 -10.18 -13.68 6.31
CA HIS A 114 -10.51 -12.48 7.07
C HIS A 114 -11.88 -11.90 6.63
N PHE A 115 -12.68 -11.40 7.57
CA PHE A 115 -14.07 -10.97 7.30
C PHE A 115 -14.20 -9.88 6.23
N ALA A 116 -13.14 -9.09 6.02
CA ALA A 116 -13.07 -8.01 5.03
C ALA A 116 -12.31 -8.38 3.75
N SER A 117 -12.14 -9.67 3.44
CA SER A 117 -11.32 -10.15 2.31
C SER A 117 -11.66 -9.49 0.97
N GLU A 118 -12.94 -9.29 0.67
CA GLU A 118 -13.37 -8.67 -0.59
C GLU A 118 -12.96 -7.19 -0.67
N THR A 119 -13.13 -6.44 0.42
CA THR A 119 -12.68 -5.05 0.51
C THR A 119 -11.17 -4.94 0.37
N ILE A 120 -10.41 -5.84 1.01
CA ILE A 120 -8.94 -5.89 0.92
C ILE A 120 -8.52 -6.14 -0.53
N ARG A 121 -9.12 -7.14 -1.19
CA ARG A 121 -8.85 -7.46 -2.60
C ARG A 121 -9.10 -6.27 -3.51
N SER A 122 -10.29 -5.68 -3.42
CA SER A 122 -10.64 -4.50 -4.24
C SER A 122 -9.67 -3.34 -4.01
N ARG A 123 -9.21 -3.13 -2.76
CA ARG A 123 -8.26 -2.06 -2.45
C ARG A 123 -6.87 -2.33 -3.01
N LEU A 124 -6.39 -3.57 -2.93
CA LEU A 124 -5.11 -3.97 -3.53
C LEU A 124 -5.11 -3.83 -5.06
N ASP A 125 -6.20 -4.21 -5.72
CA ASP A 125 -6.34 -4.08 -7.17
C ASP A 125 -6.30 -2.62 -7.62
N GLU A 126 -6.96 -1.72 -6.88
CA GLU A 126 -6.94 -0.29 -7.18
C GLU A 126 -5.55 0.32 -6.99
N LEU A 127 -4.89 0.04 -5.86
CA LEU A 127 -3.52 0.49 -5.61
C LEU A 127 -2.55 -0.02 -6.68
N GLN A 128 -2.73 -1.26 -7.13
CA GLN A 128 -1.93 -1.81 -8.22
C GLN A 128 -2.12 -1.04 -9.53
N ARG A 129 -3.36 -0.70 -9.89
CA ARG A 129 -3.64 0.10 -11.09
C ARG A 129 -2.99 1.47 -11.01
N LEU A 130 -3.10 2.15 -9.88
CA LEU A 130 -2.48 3.47 -9.67
C LEU A 130 -0.95 3.38 -9.75
N TRP A 131 -0.35 2.33 -9.17
CA TRP A 131 1.08 2.09 -9.27
C TRP A 131 1.55 1.85 -10.70
N ASP A 132 0.84 0.99 -11.45
CA ASP A 132 1.16 0.74 -12.86
C ASP A 132 1.03 2.00 -13.71
N LEU A 133 0.00 2.82 -13.44
CA LEU A 133 -0.15 4.13 -14.08
C LEU A 133 1.02 5.06 -13.76
N LEU A 134 1.49 5.09 -12.51
CA LEU A 134 2.66 5.89 -12.12
C LEU A 134 3.91 5.44 -12.89
N LEU A 135 4.16 4.14 -12.96
CA LEU A 135 5.30 3.61 -13.72
C LEU A 135 5.20 3.96 -15.21
N GLN A 136 4.00 3.83 -15.79
CA GLN A 136 3.75 4.22 -17.17
C GLN A 136 4.03 5.71 -17.40
N LYS A 137 3.47 6.60 -16.58
CA LYS A 137 3.64 8.06 -16.72
C LYS A 137 5.09 8.48 -16.54
N THR A 138 5.77 7.87 -15.57
CA THR A 138 7.20 8.08 -15.33
C THR A 138 8.01 7.75 -16.58
N LYS A 139 7.79 6.56 -17.16
CA LYS A 139 8.46 6.12 -18.39
C LYS A 139 8.14 7.03 -19.58
N GLU A 140 6.87 7.40 -19.76
CA GLU A 140 6.45 8.32 -20.83
C GLU A 140 7.19 9.66 -20.73
N LYS A 141 7.26 10.25 -19.54
CA LYS A 141 7.97 11.52 -19.31
C LYS A 141 9.47 11.40 -19.61
N GLY A 142 10.12 10.31 -19.19
CA GLY A 142 11.52 10.05 -19.50
C GLY A 142 11.79 9.98 -21.00
N LEU A 143 10.95 9.26 -21.75
CA LEU A 143 11.04 9.19 -23.21
C LEU A 143 10.87 10.57 -23.87
N ARG A 144 9.90 11.37 -23.40
CA ARG A 144 9.65 12.73 -23.93
C ARG A 144 10.84 13.66 -23.68
N LEU A 145 11.44 13.61 -22.49
CA LEU A 145 12.64 14.39 -22.17
C LEU A 145 13.82 14.03 -23.08
N LEU A 146 14.05 12.73 -23.32
CA LEU A 146 15.10 12.27 -24.23
C LEU A 146 14.84 12.70 -25.68
N GLN A 147 13.59 12.66 -26.13
CA GLN A 147 13.19 13.16 -27.45
C GLN A 147 13.46 14.67 -27.58
N ALA A 148 13.07 15.46 -26.57
CA ALA A 148 13.31 16.90 -26.55
C ALA A 148 14.81 17.22 -26.58
N GLN A 149 15.63 16.50 -25.81
CA GLN A 149 17.09 16.65 -25.83
C GLN A 149 17.69 16.39 -27.21
N LYS A 150 17.29 15.29 -27.86
CA LYS A 150 17.75 14.95 -29.22
C LYS A 150 17.36 16.03 -30.24
N LEU A 151 16.15 16.56 -30.15
CA LEU A 151 15.68 17.63 -31.03
C LEU A 151 16.51 18.90 -30.88
N VAL A 152 16.76 19.34 -29.64
CA VAL A 152 17.57 20.54 -29.37
C VAL A 152 19.01 20.35 -29.89
N GLN A 153 19.60 19.17 -29.70
CA GLN A 153 20.93 18.87 -30.24
C GLN A 153 20.95 18.97 -31.77
N TYR A 154 19.97 18.35 -32.45
CA TYR A 154 19.87 18.39 -33.91
C TYR A 154 19.73 19.83 -34.44
N LEU A 155 18.88 20.64 -33.83
CA LEU A 155 18.69 22.04 -34.22
C LEU A 155 19.98 22.85 -34.09
N ARG A 156 20.73 22.63 -33.00
CA ARG A 156 22.05 23.26 -32.80
C ARG A 156 23.05 22.87 -33.90
N GLU A 157 23.12 21.58 -34.22
CA GLU A 157 24.00 21.10 -35.30
C GLU A 157 23.62 21.67 -36.67
N CYS A 158 22.33 21.86 -36.95
CA CYS A 158 21.84 22.53 -38.14
C CYS A 158 22.23 24.03 -38.17
N GLU A 159 22.11 24.74 -37.05
CA GLU A 159 22.52 26.14 -36.94
C GLU A 159 24.03 26.31 -37.10
N ASP A 160 24.83 25.43 -36.50
CA ASP A 160 26.29 25.44 -36.62
C ASP A 160 26.71 25.21 -38.09
N ARG A 161 26.09 24.23 -38.77
CA ARG A 161 26.34 23.98 -40.20
C ARG A 161 25.94 25.16 -41.07
N ARG A 162 24.77 25.77 -40.82
CA ARG A 162 24.30 26.95 -41.55
C ARG A 162 25.26 28.13 -41.39
N THR A 163 25.76 28.35 -40.18
CA THR A 163 26.74 29.41 -39.89
C THR A 163 28.02 29.19 -40.68
N ARG A 164 28.59 27.97 -40.65
CA ARG A 164 29.80 27.62 -41.42
C ARG A 164 29.63 27.78 -42.93
N LEU A 165 28.47 27.41 -43.47
CA LEU A 165 28.17 27.62 -44.90
C LEU A 165 28.16 29.11 -45.22
N ASN A 166 27.47 29.92 -44.43
CA ASN A 166 27.40 31.37 -44.63
C ASN A 166 28.79 32.02 -44.59
N ASP A 167 29.64 31.60 -43.65
CA ASP A 167 31.02 32.08 -43.53
C ASP A 167 31.90 31.66 -44.73
N SER A 168 31.55 30.57 -45.44
CA SER A 168 32.31 30.08 -46.60
C SER A 168 31.94 30.76 -47.94
N TYR A 169 30.82 31.50 -47.97
CA TYR A 169 30.36 32.25 -49.14
C TYR A 169 30.65 33.76 -49.05
N GLN A 170 31.34 34.20 -47.98
CA GLN A 170 31.90 35.55 -47.83
C GLN A 170 33.40 35.54 -48.09
#